data_AF-A0A1Z4R1Z9-F1
#
_entry.id   AF-A0A1Z4R1Z9-F1
#
_cell.length_a   1.000
_cell.length_b   1.000
_cell.length_c   1.000
_cell.angle_alpha   90.00
_cell.angle_beta   90.00
_cell.angle_gamma   90.00
#
_symmetry.space_group_name_H-M   'P 1'
#
loop_
_entity.id
_entity.type
_entity.pdbx_description
1 polymer ?
#
loop_
_entity_poly.entity_id
_entity_poly.type
_entity_poly.pdbx_seq_one_letter_code
_entity_poly.pdbx_strand_id
1 'polypeptide(L)' 'MSSLRNLAKVLEKAIVLYLALRYPPSLVKLALSDVKLVSLTCFNGLPHLIAPVAEDAANTLQIFNYLVA' A
#
# COMPACT_ATOMS: atom_id res chain seq x y z
N MET A 1 19.54 12.98 9.46
CA MET A 1 18.21 12.35 9.73
C MET A 1 17.24 12.37 8.54
N SER A 2 17.41 13.21 7.51
CA SER A 2 16.57 13.18 6.28
C SER A 2 16.83 11.94 5.39
N SER A 3 18.09 11.52 5.25
CA SER A 3 18.48 10.37 4.42
C SER A 3 17.84 9.04 4.84
N LEU A 4 17.79 8.75 6.16
CA LEU A 4 17.19 7.52 6.69
C LEU A 4 15.68 7.41 6.39
N ARG A 5 14.96 8.55 6.43
CA ARG A 5 13.53 8.60 6.10
C ARG A 5 13.26 8.39 4.62
N ASN A 6 14.19 8.78 3.75
CA ASN A 6 14.06 8.55 2.32
C ASN A 6 14.29 7.09 1.96
N LEU A 7 15.19 6.41 2.67
CA LEU A 7 15.45 4.98 2.47
C LEU A 7 14.21 4.13 2.79
N ALA A 8 13.52 4.41 3.90
CA ALA A 8 12.30 3.69 4.28
C ALA A 8 11.21 3.75 3.19
N LYS A 9 10.96 4.95 2.62
CA LYS A 9 9.98 5.14 1.54
C LYS A 9 10.33 4.35 0.28
N VAL A 10 11.62 4.26 -0.06
CA VAL A 10 12.09 3.50 -1.22
C VAL A 10 11.88 2.01 -0.98
N LEU A 11 12.14 1.52 0.23
CA LEU A 11 11.94 0.12 0.59
C LEU A 11 10.47 -0.28 0.56
N GLU A 12 9.57 0.54 1.11
CA GLU A 12 8.12 0.28 1.08
C GLU A 12 7.62 0.11 -0.36
N LYS A 13 8.01 1.02 -1.26
CA LYS A 13 7.67 0.92 -2.70
C LYS A 13 8.26 -0.30 -3.37
N ALA A 14 9.51 -0.65 -3.05
CA ALA A 14 10.17 -1.80 -3.62
C ALA A 14 9.45 -3.11 -3.24
N ILE A 15 8.96 -3.22 -2.00
CA ILE A 15 8.19 -4.38 -1.53
C ILE A 15 6.88 -4.51 -2.32
N VAL A 16 6.11 -3.42 -2.44
CA VAL A 16 4.84 -3.41 -3.19
C VAL A 16 5.08 -3.82 -4.65
N LEU A 17 6.09 -3.23 -5.28
CA LEU A 17 6.41 -3.52 -6.68
C LEU A 17 6.90 -4.96 -6.87
N TYR A 18 7.75 -5.46 -5.98
CA TYR A 18 8.23 -6.84 -6.03
C TYR A 18 7.08 -7.84 -5.96
N LEU A 19 6.12 -7.64 -5.05
CA LEU A 19 4.94 -8.49 -4.93
C LEU A 19 4.06 -8.41 -6.17
N ALA A 20 3.78 -7.20 -6.65
CA ALA A 20 2.92 -6.98 -7.80
C ALA A 20 3.50 -7.56 -9.11
N LEU A 21 4.82 -7.52 -9.29
CA LEU A 21 5.49 -8.07 -10.48
C LEU A 21 5.65 -9.59 -10.42
N ARG A 22 5.86 -10.16 -9.23
CA ARG A 22 6.15 -11.59 -9.07
C ARG A 22 4.90 -12.47 -9.00
N TYR A 23 3.79 -11.94 -8.50
CA TYR A 23 2.58 -12.71 -8.26
C TYR A 23 1.36 -12.10 -8.94
N PRO A 24 0.46 -12.89 -9.53
CA PRO A 24 -0.77 -12.37 -10.10
C PRO A 24 -1.75 -11.89 -9.01
N PRO A 25 -2.69 -10.97 -9.34
CA PRO A 25 -3.72 -10.49 -8.40
C PRO A 25 -4.63 -11.58 -7.82
N SER A 26 -4.74 -12.71 -8.52
CA SER A 26 -5.49 -13.88 -8.04
C SER A 26 -4.82 -14.57 -6.84
N LEU A 27 -3.50 -14.39 -6.67
CA LEU A 27 -2.72 -15.03 -5.62
C LEU A 27 -2.39 -14.06 -4.48
N VAL A 28 -2.08 -12.81 -4.80
CA VAL A 28 -1.73 -11.78 -3.80
C VAL A 28 -2.65 -10.60 -3.96
N LYS A 29 -3.30 -10.24 -2.85
CA LYS A 29 -4.09 -9.02 -2.71
C LYS A 29 -3.40 -8.09 -1.71
N LEU A 30 -3.40 -6.80 -2.02
CA LEU A 30 -2.70 -5.77 -1.26
C LEU A 30 -3.71 -4.77 -0.67
N ALA A 31 -3.48 -4.42 0.59
CA ALA A 31 -4.20 -3.38 1.31
C ALA A 31 -3.17 -2.33 1.73
N LEU A 32 -3.27 -1.12 1.18
CA LEU A 32 -2.29 -0.05 1.41
C LEU A 32 -2.96 1.13 2.11
N SER A 33 -2.28 1.67 3.12
CA SER A 33 -2.67 2.88 3.83
C SER A 33 -1.51 3.87 3.83
N ASP A 34 -1.78 5.10 3.42
CA ASP A 34 -0.85 6.22 3.36
C ASP A 34 -1.46 7.45 4.05
N VAL A 35 -1.78 7.33 5.33
CA VAL A 35 -2.35 8.43 6.15
C VAL A 35 -1.46 9.68 6.17
N LYS A 36 -0.16 9.52 5.89
CA LYS A 36 0.79 10.64 5.83
C LYS A 36 0.92 11.23 4.42
N LEU A 37 0.24 10.66 3.42
CA LEU A 37 0.23 11.09 2.01
C LEU A 37 1.62 11.27 1.42
N VAL A 38 2.51 10.31 1.68
CA VAL A 38 3.93 10.52 1.41
C VAL A 38 4.39 9.82 0.15
N SER A 39 3.84 8.64 -0.16
CA SER A 39 4.54 7.78 -1.11
C SER A 39 3.74 6.67 -1.80
N LEU A 40 2.63 6.17 -1.26
CA LEU A 40 1.99 4.95 -1.77
C LEU A 40 0.81 5.21 -2.71
N THR A 41 0.27 6.43 -2.76
CA THR A 41 -0.86 6.79 -3.65
C THR A 41 -0.56 6.56 -5.14
N CYS A 42 0.71 6.51 -5.54
CA CYS A 42 1.12 6.15 -6.90
C CYS A 42 0.77 4.71 -7.32
N PHE A 43 0.37 3.85 -6.38
CA PHE A 43 -0.09 2.49 -6.68
C PHE A 43 -1.60 2.38 -6.90
N ASN A 44 -2.35 3.47 -6.78
CA ASN A 44 -3.77 3.46 -7.13
C ASN A 44 -3.98 2.98 -8.58
N GLY A 45 -4.91 2.05 -8.77
CA GLY A 45 -5.17 1.39 -10.06
C GLY A 45 -4.40 0.08 -10.27
N LEU A 46 -3.52 -0.32 -9.34
CA LEU A 46 -2.90 -1.64 -9.37
C LEU A 46 -3.97 -2.73 -9.18
N PRO A 47 -4.05 -3.76 -10.04
CA PRO A 47 -5.11 -4.78 -9.96
C PRO A 47 -5.05 -5.66 -8.70
N HIS A 48 -3.93 -5.64 -7.97
CA HIS A 48 -3.77 -6.36 -6.70
C HIS A 48 -4.45 -5.63 -5.54
N LEU A 49 -4.80 -4.36 -5.67
CA LEU A 49 -5.41 -3.60 -4.57
C LEU A 49 -6.84 -4.06 -4.30
N ILE A 50 -7.14 -4.31 -3.02
CA ILE A 50 -8.51 -4.66 -2.59
C ILE A 50 -9.45 -3.45 -2.56
N ALA A 51 -8.86 -2.27 -2.40
CA ALA A 51 -9.51 -0.97 -2.36
C ALA A 51 -8.46 0.10 -2.73
N PRO A 52 -8.87 1.31 -3.14
CA PRO A 52 -7.95 2.43 -3.29
C PRO A 52 -7.10 2.65 -2.03
N VAL A 53 -5.88 3.18 -2.20
CA VAL A 53 -4.96 3.46 -1.09
C VAL A 53 -5.66 4.38 -0.10
N ALA A 54 -5.74 3.97 1.17
CA ALA A 54 -6.40 4.77 2.20
C ALA A 54 -5.55 5.97 2.59
N GLU A 55 -6.09 7.17 2.40
CA GLU A 55 -5.41 8.44 2.64
C GLU A 55 -5.69 9.03 4.03
N ASP A 56 -6.67 8.48 4.74
CA ASP A 56 -7.10 8.93 6.06
C ASP A 56 -7.38 7.76 7.00
N ALA A 57 -7.57 8.10 8.29
CA ALA A 57 -7.81 7.12 9.33
C ALA A 57 -9.15 6.38 9.17
N ALA A 58 -10.18 7.03 8.62
CA ALA A 58 -11.50 6.43 8.45
C ALA A 58 -11.47 5.35 7.37
N ASN A 59 -10.86 5.64 6.22
CA ASN A 59 -10.64 4.71 5.13
C ASN A 59 -9.69 3.57 5.54
N THR A 60 -8.67 3.89 6.34
CA THR A 60 -7.77 2.87 6.89
C THR A 60 -8.53 1.90 7.80
N LEU A 61 -9.40 2.42 8.68
CA LEU A 61 -10.23 1.58 9.55
C LEU A 61 -11.18 0.69 8.75
N GLN A 62 -11.78 1.20 7.67
CA GLN A 62 -12.63 0.39 6.79
C GLN A 62 -11.86 -0.78 6.16
N ILE A 63 -10.64 -0.53 5.67
CA ILE A 63 -9.76 -1.57 5.15
C ILE A 63 -9.44 -2.61 6.23
N PHE A 64 -9.09 -2.17 7.45
CA PHE A 64 -8.82 -3.10 8.55
C PHE A 64 -10.02 -3.95 8.92
N ASN A 65 -11.21 -3.35 9.01
CA ASN A 65 -12.45 -4.09 9.30
C ASN A 65 -12.73 -5.14 8.23
N TYR A 66 -12.44 -4.85 6.96
CA TYR A 66 -12.55 -5.83 5.88
C TYR A 66 -11.56 -7.00 5.99
N LEU A 67 -10.36 -6.77 6.55
CA LEU A 67 -9.32 -7.80 6.68
C LEU A 67 -9.48 -8.71 7.90
N VAL A 68 -10.14 -8.23 8.96
CA VAL A 68 -10.36 -8.98 10.20
C VAL A 68 -11.65 -9.82 10.16
N ALA A 69 -12.58 -9.47 9.26
CA ALA A 69 -13.83 -10.20 9.04
C ALA A 69 -13.62 -11.54 8.33
#